data_AF-A0A0G1DW81-F1
#
_entry.id   AF-A0A0G1DW81-F1
#
_cell.length_a   1.000
_cell.length_b   1.000
_cell.length_c   1.000
_cell.angle_alpha   90.00
_cell.angle_beta   90.00
_cell.angle_gamma   90.00
#
_symmetry.space_group_name_H-M   'P 1'
#
loop_
_entity.id
_entity.type
_entity.pdbx_description
1 polymer ?
#
loop_
_entity_poly.entity_id
_entity_poly.type
_entity_poly.pdbx_seq_one_letter_code
_entity_poly.pdbx_strand_id
1 'polypeptide(L)'
;MVNQLITIFEAANLTNKSVQTIRRLIKTGKIKFKRKRTAQGFNYMVDKASLLMNLGIIDQVPVEEPVSTPPLPVNRPFDYPENPTTQTVGPEIYILESEESETIIEPAQESERQEAPVSAAPSAQSITQQDVSYTVIIDKLLEQHRTDKDKLYQLVELFQKRVIDLEEQMKLLQAPKKWWQVLK
;
A
#
# COMPACT_ATOMS: atom_id res chain seq x y z
N MET A 1 8.17 -13.51 -31.04
CA MET A 1 8.38 -12.34 -30.16
C MET A 1 8.86 -12.85 -28.81
N VAL A 2 9.88 -12.23 -28.22
CA VAL A 2 10.43 -12.66 -26.92
C VAL A 2 9.45 -12.23 -25.82
N ASN A 3 8.94 -13.18 -25.03
CA ASN A 3 8.03 -12.89 -23.91
C ASN A 3 8.80 -12.17 -22.80
N GLN A 4 8.80 -10.84 -22.84
CA GLN A 4 9.46 -10.01 -21.85
C GLN A 4 8.58 -9.95 -20.59
N LEU A 5 9.03 -10.65 -19.55
CA LEU A 5 8.43 -10.61 -18.22
C LEU A 5 8.93 -9.38 -17.46
N ILE A 6 8.02 -8.53 -17.03
CA ILE A 6 8.29 -7.29 -16.30
C ILE A 6 7.70 -7.34 -14.89
N THR A 7 8.22 -6.53 -13.97
CA THR A 7 7.66 -6.44 -12.61
C THR A 7 6.32 -5.69 -12.59
N ILE A 8 5.54 -5.86 -11.52
CA ILE A 8 4.26 -5.13 -11.36
C ILE A 8 4.49 -3.60 -11.36
N PHE A 9 5.60 -3.13 -10.79
CA PHE A 9 5.94 -1.71 -10.73
C PHE A 9 6.24 -1.14 -12.12
N GLU A 10 7.06 -1.85 -12.91
CA GLU A 10 7.30 -1.47 -14.31
C GLU A 10 6.02 -1.50 -15.14
N ALA A 11 5.17 -2.51 -14.95
CA ALA A 11 3.88 -2.60 -15.63
C ALA A 11 2.95 -1.42 -15.30
N ALA A 12 2.95 -0.97 -14.04
CA ALA A 12 2.21 0.20 -13.59
C ALA A 12 2.71 1.47 -14.30
N ASN A 13 4.03 1.67 -14.37
CA ASN A 13 4.65 2.81 -15.03
C ASN A 13 4.40 2.79 -16.55
N LEU A 14 4.44 1.62 -17.20
CA LEU A 14 4.21 1.51 -18.64
C LEU A 14 2.76 1.81 -19.04
N THR A 15 1.80 1.52 -18.16
CA THR A 15 0.37 1.68 -18.46
C THR A 15 -0.24 2.94 -17.85
N ASN A 16 0.56 3.73 -17.12
CA ASN A 16 0.11 4.85 -16.30
C ASN A 16 -1.07 4.47 -15.39
N LYS A 17 -0.99 3.29 -14.76
CA LYS A 17 -1.99 2.79 -13.80
C LYS A 17 -1.38 2.47 -12.46
N SER A 18 -2.20 2.44 -11.42
CA SER A 18 -1.74 2.04 -10.09
C SER A 18 -1.33 0.57 -10.04
N VAL A 19 -0.33 0.26 -9.21
CA VAL A 19 0.12 -1.13 -8.91
C VAL A 19 -1.08 -2.01 -8.50
N GLN A 20 -2.02 -1.45 -7.74
CA GLN A 20 -3.21 -2.17 -7.30
C GLN A 20 -4.13 -2.57 -8.46
N THR A 21 -4.22 -1.74 -9.51
CA THR A 21 -4.97 -2.07 -10.72
C THR A 21 -4.34 -3.25 -11.44
N ILE A 22 -3.00 -3.26 -11.59
CA ILE A 22 -2.29 -4.40 -12.18
C ILE A 22 -2.53 -5.69 -11.36
N ARG A 23 -2.50 -5.62 -10.02
CA ARG A 23 -2.84 -6.77 -9.16
C ARG A 23 -4.27 -7.27 -9.37
N ARG A 24 -5.24 -6.38 -9.53
CA ARG A 24 -6.63 -6.77 -9.86
C ARG A 24 -6.73 -7.44 -11.23
N LEU A 25 -5.98 -6.96 -12.23
CA LEU A 25 -5.93 -7.60 -13.55
C LEU A 25 -5.34 -9.01 -13.49
N ILE A 26 -4.30 -9.22 -12.68
CA ILE A 26 -3.74 -10.55 -12.39
C ILE A 26 -4.81 -11.44 -11.72
N LYS A 27 -5.45 -10.94 -10.65
CA LYS A 27 -6.46 -11.71 -9.89
C LYS A 27 -7.69 -12.08 -10.72
N THR A 28 -8.09 -11.20 -11.63
CA THR A 28 -9.22 -11.45 -12.56
C THR A 28 -8.83 -12.30 -13.77
N GLY A 29 -7.55 -12.69 -13.90
CA GLY A 29 -7.07 -13.53 -15.00
C GLY A 29 -7.01 -12.84 -16.37
N LYS A 30 -7.09 -11.50 -16.40
CA LYS A 30 -7.09 -10.74 -17.66
C LYS A 30 -5.73 -10.72 -18.34
N ILE A 31 -4.64 -10.80 -17.58
CA ILE A 31 -3.26 -10.73 -18.10
C ILE A 31 -2.47 -11.98 -17.72
N LYS A 32 -1.59 -12.44 -18.62
CA LYS A 32 -0.69 -13.56 -18.35
C LYS A 32 0.39 -13.14 -17.35
N PHE A 33 0.60 -13.99 -16.33
CA PHE A 33 1.58 -13.73 -15.28
C PHE A 33 2.33 -15.00 -14.87
N LYS A 34 3.52 -14.82 -14.29
CA LYS A 34 4.34 -15.86 -13.67
C LYS A 34 4.70 -15.43 -12.25
N ARG A 35 4.61 -16.36 -11.31
CA ARG A 35 5.03 -16.13 -9.91
C ARG A 35 6.49 -16.53 -9.76
N LYS A 36 7.32 -15.65 -9.18
CA LYS A 36 8.72 -15.93 -8.83
C LYS A 36 8.86 -15.90 -7.30
N ARG A 37 9.42 -16.96 -6.72
CA ARG A 37 9.67 -17.04 -5.27
C ARG A 37 10.85 -16.14 -4.89
N THR A 38 10.72 -15.44 -3.78
CA THR A 38 11.74 -14.59 -3.16
C THR A 38 11.87 -14.96 -1.69
N ALA A 39 12.97 -14.57 -1.03
CA ALA A 39 13.17 -14.85 0.40
C ALA A 39 12.02 -14.29 1.28
N GLN A 40 11.50 -13.11 0.91
CA GLN A 40 10.38 -12.44 1.58
C GLN A 40 8.99 -12.90 1.09
N GLY A 41 8.90 -13.90 0.20
CA GLY A 41 7.63 -14.43 -0.30
C GLY A 41 7.60 -14.66 -1.80
N PHE A 42 6.81 -13.87 -2.53
CA PHE A 42 6.66 -14.01 -3.98
C PHE A 42 6.45 -12.67 -4.68
N ASN A 43 7.00 -12.58 -5.90
CA ASN A 43 6.79 -11.46 -6.80
C ASN A 43 6.05 -11.93 -8.06
N TYR A 44 5.14 -11.11 -8.56
CA TYR A 44 4.46 -11.38 -9.82
C TYR A 44 5.23 -10.73 -10.96
N MET A 45 5.45 -11.52 -12.00
CA MET A 45 6.06 -11.09 -13.25
C MET A 45 4.98 -11.12 -14.33
N VAL A 46 4.70 -9.98 -14.93
CA VAL A 46 3.63 -9.80 -15.91
C VAL A 46 4.24 -9.87 -17.31
N ASP A 47 3.56 -10.56 -18.23
CA ASP A 47 3.98 -10.59 -19.63
C ASP A 47 3.61 -9.26 -20.32
N LYS A 48 4.61 -8.56 -20.86
CA LYS A 48 4.45 -7.22 -21.43
C LYS A 48 3.48 -7.20 -22.61
N ALA A 49 3.48 -8.22 -23.46
CA ALA A 49 2.59 -8.32 -24.61
C ALA A 49 1.13 -8.48 -24.19
N SER A 50 0.86 -9.41 -23.27
CA SER A 50 -0.49 -9.63 -22.73
C SER A 50 -1.04 -8.40 -22.01
N LEU A 51 -0.18 -7.62 -21.35
CA LEU A 51 -0.56 -6.38 -20.70
C LEU A 51 -1.03 -5.34 -21.74
N LEU A 52 -0.23 -5.08 -22.77
CA LEU A 52 -0.55 -4.04 -23.77
C LEU A 52 -1.80 -4.38 -24.60
N MET A 53 -1.98 -5.66 -24.97
CA MET A 53 -3.16 -6.11 -25.72
C MET A 53 -4.47 -5.88 -24.95
N ASN A 54 -4.51 -6.17 -23.65
CA ASN A 54 -5.74 -6.06 -22.85
C ASN A 54 -6.10 -4.62 -22.46
N LEU A 55 -5.13 -3.72 -22.51
CA LEU A 55 -5.31 -2.33 -22.11
C LEU A 55 -5.59 -1.38 -23.28
N GLY A 56 -5.66 -1.91 -24.51
CA GLY A 56 -6.04 -1.13 -25.69
C GLY A 56 -5.02 -0.04 -26.07
N ILE A 57 -3.76 -0.18 -25.63
CA ILE A 57 -2.68 0.75 -26.00
C ILE A 57 -2.13 0.42 -27.40
N ILE A 58 -2.39 -0.80 -27.88
CA ILE A 58 -2.15 -1.19 -29.26
C ILE A 58 -3.53 -1.28 -29.90
N ASP A 59 -3.86 -0.30 -30.76
CA ASP A 59 -5.00 -0.42 -31.66
C ASP A 59 -4.91 -1.74 -32.42
N GLN A 60 -6.03 -2.44 -32.39
CA GLN A 60 -6.47 -3.54 -33.23
C GLN A 60 -5.50 -3.91 -34.37
N VAL A 61 -4.84 -5.07 -34.24
CA VAL A 61 -4.52 -5.88 -35.42
C VAL A 61 -5.75 -6.74 -35.71
N PRO A 62 -6.19 -6.85 -36.99
CA PRO A 62 -7.50 -7.38 -37.35
C PRO A 62 -7.72 -8.80 -36.85
N VAL A 63 -8.96 -9.05 -36.45
CA VAL A 63 -9.54 -10.36 -36.24
C VAL A 63 -9.38 -11.20 -37.52
N GLU A 64 -8.54 -12.23 -37.47
CA GLU A 64 -8.68 -13.37 -38.37
C GLU A 64 -9.47 -14.44 -37.62
N GLU A 65 -10.78 -14.50 -37.92
CA GLU A 65 -11.55 -15.73 -37.76
C GLU A 65 -10.98 -16.77 -38.73
N PRO A 66 -10.87 -18.04 -38.30
CA PRO A 66 -11.88 -18.96 -38.79
C PRO A 66 -12.26 -20.05 -37.77
N VAL A 67 -13.55 -20.38 -37.71
CA VAL A 67 -14.12 -21.69 -38.08
C VAL A 67 -15.49 -21.84 -37.40
N SER A 68 -16.50 -21.86 -38.28
CA SER A 68 -17.85 -22.33 -38.06
C SER A 68 -17.92 -23.63 -37.25
N THR A 69 -18.63 -23.61 -36.13
CA THR A 69 -19.24 -24.83 -35.56
C THR A 69 -20.72 -24.56 -35.23
N PRO A 70 -21.63 -25.50 -35.58
CA PRO A 70 -23.07 -25.28 -35.59
C PRO A 70 -23.69 -25.22 -34.18
N PRO A 71 -24.87 -24.58 -34.04
CA PRO A 71 -25.53 -24.41 -32.74
C PRO A 71 -26.09 -25.73 -32.23
N LEU A 72 -25.73 -26.11 -31.00
CA LEU A 72 -26.42 -27.16 -30.25
C LEU A 72 -27.58 -26.56 -29.43
N PRO A 73 -28.69 -27.30 -29.29
CA PRO A 73 -29.95 -26.77 -28.78
C PRO A 73 -29.97 -26.53 -27.27
N VAL A 74 -30.68 -25.45 -26.94
CA VAL A 74 -31.19 -25.06 -25.63
C VAL A 74 -32.03 -26.19 -25.03
N ASN A 75 -31.68 -26.66 -23.83
CA ASN A 75 -32.58 -26.97 -22.71
C ASN A 75 -31.89 -27.86 -21.68
N ARG A 76 -31.63 -27.31 -20.49
CA ARG A 76 -31.82 -28.00 -19.21
C ARG A 76 -31.89 -26.97 -18.07
N PRO A 77 -33.01 -26.90 -17.32
CA PRO A 77 -33.02 -26.28 -16.01
C PRO A 77 -32.17 -27.14 -15.07
N PHE A 78 -31.09 -26.58 -14.53
CA PHE A 78 -30.40 -27.22 -13.42
C PHE A 78 -31.04 -26.71 -12.13
N ASP A 79 -31.87 -27.58 -11.54
CA ASP A 79 -32.30 -27.49 -10.16
C ASP A 79 -31.06 -27.51 -9.26
N TYR A 80 -30.77 -26.39 -8.61
CA TYR A 80 -29.89 -26.38 -7.45
C TYR A 80 -30.73 -26.74 -6.23
N PRO A 81 -30.40 -27.82 -5.48
CA PRO A 81 -31.02 -28.03 -4.20
C PRO A 81 -30.55 -26.97 -3.20
N GLU A 82 -31.53 -26.31 -2.57
CA GLU A 82 -31.36 -25.60 -1.32
C GLU A 82 -30.73 -26.52 -0.27
N ASN A 83 -29.73 -26.00 0.46
CA ASN A 83 -29.44 -26.44 1.82
C ASN A 83 -28.60 -25.38 2.56
N PRO A 84 -28.57 -25.37 3.91
CA PRO A 84 -29.01 -24.23 4.68
C PRO A 84 -27.88 -23.59 5.52
N THR A 85 -28.14 -22.37 5.95
CA THR A 85 -27.91 -21.80 7.29
C THR A 85 -26.67 -22.20 8.10
N THR A 86 -26.03 -21.16 8.65
CA THR A 86 -25.03 -21.06 9.74
C THR A 86 -23.56 -21.31 9.43
N GLN A 87 -22.74 -20.27 9.49
CA GLN A 87 -22.02 -19.93 10.72
C GLN A 87 -21.34 -18.55 10.61
N THR A 88 -21.86 -17.64 11.44
CA THR A 88 -21.24 -16.39 11.86
C THR A 88 -19.96 -16.73 12.63
N VAL A 89 -18.79 -16.49 12.05
CA VAL A 89 -17.54 -16.41 12.80
C VAL A 89 -17.18 -14.93 12.84
N GLY A 90 -17.36 -14.31 14.01
CA GLY A 90 -17.04 -12.91 14.25
C GLY A 90 -15.55 -12.64 14.08
N PRO A 91 -15.15 -11.37 13.84
CA PRO A 91 -13.75 -11.00 13.88
C PRO A 91 -13.24 -11.10 15.33
N GLU A 92 -12.37 -12.07 15.56
CA GLU A 92 -11.54 -12.20 16.76
C GLU A 92 -10.61 -10.97 16.82
N ILE A 93 -10.92 -10.03 17.71
CA ILE A 93 -10.11 -8.86 18.00
C ILE A 93 -8.89 -9.36 18.78
N TYR A 94 -7.74 -9.48 18.10
CA TYR A 94 -6.46 -9.62 18.78
C TYR A 94 -6.10 -8.27 19.41
N ILE A 95 -6.38 -8.14 20.70
CA ILE A 95 -5.80 -7.11 21.55
C ILE A 95 -4.33 -7.54 21.75
N LEU A 96 -3.40 -6.85 21.09
CA LEU A 96 -1.99 -6.95 21.48
C LEU A 96 -1.85 -6.28 22.85
N GLU A 97 -1.56 -7.09 23.85
CA GLU A 97 -1.06 -6.64 25.15
C GLU A 97 0.26 -5.91 24.89
N SER A 98 0.23 -4.58 25.00
CA SER A 98 1.42 -3.74 25.05
C SER A 98 2.03 -3.87 26.45
N GLU A 99 3.11 -4.62 26.54
CA GLU A 99 3.97 -4.65 27.72
C GLU A 99 4.56 -3.26 27.96
N GLU A 100 4.10 -2.62 29.03
CA GLU A 100 4.67 -1.42 29.63
C GLU A 100 6.01 -1.80 30.29
N SER A 101 7.12 -1.45 29.66
CA SER A 101 8.40 -1.39 30.36
C SER A 101 8.59 0.01 30.92
N GLU A 102 8.21 0.18 32.18
CA GLU A 102 8.68 1.23 33.06
C GLU A 102 10.21 1.13 33.20
N THR A 103 10.93 2.20 32.88
CA THR A 103 12.27 2.45 33.44
C THR A 103 12.32 3.87 33.95
N ILE A 104 12.23 3.96 35.28
CA ILE A 104 12.31 5.16 36.10
C ILE A 104 13.71 5.20 36.73
N ILE A 105 14.43 6.31 36.45
CA ILE A 105 15.45 7.01 37.27
C ILE A 105 16.85 6.35 37.45
N GLU A 106 17.91 7.04 36.97
CA GLU A 106 18.87 7.74 37.87
C GLU A 106 19.77 8.76 37.12
N PRO A 107 19.93 9.99 37.63
CA PRO A 107 20.87 10.98 37.08
C PRO A 107 22.29 10.74 37.62
N ALA A 108 23.23 10.42 36.75
CA ALA A 108 24.63 10.27 37.13
C ALA A 108 25.26 11.65 37.43
N GLN A 109 25.75 11.76 38.65
CA GLN A 109 26.45 12.91 39.19
C GLN A 109 27.78 13.20 38.48
N GLU A 110 28.02 14.49 38.38
CA GLU A 110 29.29 15.18 38.16
C GLU A 110 30.37 14.69 39.15
N SER A 111 31.50 14.22 38.63
CA SER A 111 32.69 13.95 39.41
C SER A 111 33.89 14.63 38.74
N GLU A 112 34.33 15.72 39.36
CA GLU A 112 35.66 16.30 39.18
C GLU A 112 36.73 15.23 39.36
N ARG A 113 37.67 15.14 38.41
CA ARG A 113 38.97 14.52 38.66
C ARG A 113 40.08 15.22 37.91
N GLN A 114 40.86 15.93 38.72
CA GLN A 114 42.21 16.49 38.59
C GLN A 114 43.04 16.22 37.33
N GLU A 115 43.68 17.31 36.94
CA GLU A 115 44.72 17.50 35.93
C GLU A 115 45.99 16.68 36.18
N ALA A 116 46.57 16.15 35.10
CA ALA A 116 48.02 15.97 34.97
C ALA A 116 48.44 16.20 33.50
N PRO A 117 49.57 16.91 33.26
CA PRO A 117 49.96 17.35 31.93
C PRO A 117 50.87 16.33 31.24
N VAL A 118 50.51 15.89 30.04
CA VAL A 118 51.47 15.31 29.10
C VAL A 118 51.21 15.83 27.69
N SER A 119 52.13 16.70 27.32
CA SER A 119 52.47 17.13 25.97
C SER A 119 52.49 15.96 24.99
N ALA A 120 51.71 16.05 23.93
CA ALA A 120 52.20 15.99 22.54
C ALA A 120 50.99 15.98 21.60
N ALA A 121 50.86 17.04 20.81
CA ALA A 121 50.01 17.06 19.65
C ALA A 121 50.33 15.88 18.72
N PRO A 122 49.30 15.33 18.06
CA PRO A 122 49.43 15.16 16.62
C PRO A 122 48.23 15.80 15.91
N SER A 123 48.56 16.77 15.07
CA SER A 123 48.00 16.95 13.73
C SER A 123 46.47 17.01 13.60
N ALA A 124 45.97 18.25 13.54
CA ALA A 124 44.84 18.60 12.67
C ALA A 124 45.21 18.25 11.21
N GLN A 125 45.01 16.99 10.82
CA GLN A 125 45.15 16.53 9.45
C GLN A 125 43.77 16.31 8.84
N SER A 126 43.43 17.21 7.91
CA SER A 126 42.50 17.00 6.79
C SER A 126 41.15 16.38 7.12
N ILE A 127 40.16 17.24 7.42
CA ILE A 127 38.74 16.95 7.23
C ILE A 127 38.56 16.55 5.77
N THR A 128 38.36 15.26 5.57
CA THR A 128 38.22 14.58 4.29
C THR A 128 36.96 15.07 3.57
N GLN A 129 37.06 15.42 2.28
CA GLN A 129 35.94 15.86 1.44
C GLN A 129 34.71 14.92 1.46
N GLN A 130 34.87 13.66 1.90
CA GLN A 130 33.79 12.72 2.10
C GLN A 130 32.85 13.11 3.26
N ASP A 131 33.35 13.71 4.34
CA ASP A 131 32.51 14.08 5.50
C ASP A 131 31.50 15.19 5.16
N VAL A 132 31.90 16.12 4.28
CA VAL A 132 30.99 17.16 3.74
C VAL A 132 29.89 16.55 2.88
N SER A 133 30.14 15.41 2.24
CA SER A 133 29.11 14.70 1.46
C SER A 133 28.10 13.99 2.35
N TYR A 134 28.53 13.44 3.49
CA TYR A 134 27.63 12.73 4.41
C TYR A 134 26.67 13.68 5.13
N THR A 135 27.14 14.86 5.56
CA THR A 135 26.27 15.86 6.19
C THR A 135 25.14 16.31 5.25
N VAL A 136 25.45 16.55 3.97
CA VAL A 136 24.44 16.89 2.95
C VAL A 136 23.41 15.78 2.73
N ILE A 137 23.81 14.51 2.79
CA ILE A 137 22.89 13.38 2.66
C ILE A 137 21.99 13.29 3.89
N ILE A 138 22.54 13.46 5.10
CA ILE A 138 21.80 13.44 6.36
C ILE A 138 20.78 14.58 6.38
N ASP A 139 21.17 15.80 6.00
CA ASP A 139 20.28 16.96 5.95
C ASP A 139 19.12 16.73 4.97
N LYS A 140 19.40 16.16 3.79
CA LYS A 140 18.34 15.78 2.84
C LYS A 140 17.38 14.75 3.40
N LEU A 141 17.89 13.75 4.12
CA LEU A 141 17.05 12.72 4.72
C LEU A 141 16.17 13.29 5.85
N LEU A 142 16.72 14.18 6.67
CA LEU A 142 15.98 14.90 7.70
C LEU A 142 14.89 15.78 7.09
N GLU A 143 15.19 16.51 6.01
CA GLU A 143 14.24 17.36 5.32
C GLU A 143 13.11 16.56 4.65
N GLN A 144 13.46 15.43 4.03
CA GLN A 144 12.48 14.50 3.50
C GLN A 144 11.55 13.97 4.61
N HIS A 145 12.11 13.58 5.76
CA HIS A 145 11.33 13.07 6.88
C HIS A 145 10.41 14.13 7.50
N ARG A 146 10.84 15.40 7.54
CA ARG A 146 9.98 16.53 7.91
C ARG A 146 8.81 16.69 6.94
N THR A 147 9.11 16.69 5.65
CA THR A 147 8.10 16.80 4.58
C THR A 147 7.07 15.66 4.66
N ASP A 148 7.52 14.43 4.94
CA ASP A 148 6.63 13.28 5.03
C ASP A 148 5.78 13.30 6.31
N LYS A 149 6.31 13.83 7.42
CA LYS A 149 5.52 14.12 8.63
C LYS A 149 4.41 15.15 8.35
N ASP A 150 4.72 16.22 7.63
CA ASP A 150 3.73 17.25 7.30
C ASP A 150 2.60 16.69 6.43
N LYS A 151 2.93 15.86 5.42
CA LYS A 151 1.94 15.15 4.61
C LYS A 151 1.08 14.21 5.44
N LEU A 152 1.68 13.51 6.41
CA LEU A 152 0.95 12.62 7.31
C LEU A 152 -0.05 13.42 8.16
N TYR A 153 0.37 14.55 8.73
CA TYR A 153 -0.54 15.42 9.49
C TYR A 153 -1.69 15.94 8.64
N GLN A 154 -1.43 16.38 7.40
CA GLN A 154 -2.49 16.79 6.47
C GLN A 154 -3.49 15.66 6.19
N LEU A 155 -3.01 14.43 6.01
CA LEU A 155 -3.88 13.28 5.80
C LEU A 155 -4.75 13.00 7.03
N VAL A 156 -4.18 13.09 8.23
CA VAL A 156 -4.89 12.90 9.49
C VAL A 156 -5.95 13.98 9.68
N GLU A 157 -5.64 15.25 9.39
CA GLU A 157 -6.59 16.36 9.44
C GLU A 157 -7.76 16.17 8.47
N LEU A 158 -7.48 15.77 7.22
CA LEU A 158 -8.51 15.47 6.23
C LEU A 158 -9.41 14.32 6.67
N PHE A 159 -8.84 13.27 7.26
CA PHE A 159 -9.59 12.14 7.78
C PHE A 159 -10.48 12.56 8.95
N GLN A 160 -9.93 13.29 9.93
CA GLN A 160 -10.70 13.81 11.06
C GLN A 160 -11.86 14.69 10.61
N LYS A 161 -11.62 15.61 9.68
CA LYS A 161 -12.67 16.45 9.09
C LYS A 161 -13.78 15.59 8.45
N ARG A 162 -13.40 14.56 7.69
CA ARG A 162 -14.37 13.68 7.05
C ARG A 162 -15.20 12.88 8.06
N VAL A 163 -14.58 12.43 9.15
CA VAL A 163 -15.30 11.74 10.24
C VAL A 163 -16.32 12.67 10.88
N ILE A 164 -15.93 13.92 11.20
CA ILE A 164 -16.85 14.92 11.76
C ILE A 164 -18.04 15.18 10.82
N ASP A 165 -17.79 15.37 9.53
CA ASP A 165 -18.86 15.57 8.53
C ASP A 165 -19.83 14.38 8.50
N LEU A 166 -19.30 13.15 8.57
CA LEU A 166 -20.11 11.94 8.59
C LEU A 166 -20.91 11.78 9.88
N GLU A 167 -20.33 12.13 11.03
CA GLU A 167 -21.04 12.16 12.30
C GLU A 167 -22.20 13.16 12.28
N GLU A 168 -21.99 14.34 11.70
CA GLU A 168 -23.04 15.35 11.53
C GLU A 168 -24.17 14.84 10.61
N GLN A 169 -23.81 14.26 9.47
CA GLN A 169 -24.79 13.62 8.57
C GLN A 169 -25.57 12.50 9.27
N MET A 170 -24.89 11.68 10.07
CA MET A 170 -25.53 10.61 10.83
C MET A 170 -26.51 11.17 11.87
N LYS A 171 -26.15 12.26 12.58
CA LYS A 171 -27.05 12.94 13.53
C LYS A 171 -28.29 13.51 12.83
N LEU A 172 -28.14 14.08 11.64
CA LEU A 172 -29.26 14.58 10.84
C LEU A 172 -30.19 13.46 10.36
N LEU A 173 -29.64 12.29 10.03
CA LEU A 173 -30.43 11.11 9.62
C LEU A 173 -31.08 10.40 10.81
N GLN A 174 -30.42 10.36 11.97
CA GLN A 174 -30.94 9.78 13.20
C GLN A 174 -31.94 10.68 13.92
N ALA A 175 -31.95 11.98 13.64
CA ALA A 175 -33.00 12.86 14.10
C ALA A 175 -34.35 12.26 13.65
N PRO A 176 -35.24 11.88 14.58
CA PRO A 176 -36.49 11.27 14.20
C PRO A 176 -37.23 12.31 13.34
N LYS A 177 -37.35 12.05 12.05
CA LYS A 177 -38.43 12.62 11.24
C LYS A 177 -39.68 12.23 12.00
N LYS A 178 -40.24 13.17 12.76
CA LYS A 178 -41.51 13.02 13.45
C LYS A 178 -42.51 12.62 12.38
N TRP A 179 -42.68 11.31 12.19
CA TRP A 179 -43.48 10.73 11.11
C TRP A 179 -44.93 11.20 11.22
N TRP A 180 -45.34 11.59 12.44
CA TRP A 180 -46.61 12.24 12.75
C TRP A 180 -46.76 13.69 12.25
N GLN A 181 -45.72 14.37 11.76
CA GLN A 181 -45.83 15.69 11.11
C GLN A 181 -46.11 15.61 9.60
N VAL A 182 -45.95 14.44 8.99
CA VAL A 182 -46.22 14.21 7.55
C VAL A 182 -47.70 13.84 7.29
N LEU A 183 -48.49 13.63 8.35
CA LEU A 183 -49.88 13.17 8.29
C LEU A 183 -50.94 14.29 8.52
N LYS A 184 -50.56 15.56 8.37
CA LYS A 184 -51.50 16.71 8.42
C LYS A 184 -51.65 17.33 7.04
#